data_AF-A0A7C1C7A9-F1
#
_entry.id   AF-A0A7C1C7A9-F1
#
_cell.length_a   1.000
_cell.length_b   1.000
_cell.length_c   1.000
_cell.angle_alpha   90.00
_cell.angle_beta   90.00
_cell.angle_gamma   90.00
#
_symmetry.space_group_name_H-M   'P 1'
#
loop_
_entity.id
_entity.type
_entity.pdbx_description
1 polymer ?
#
loop_
_entity_poly.entity_id
_entity_poly.type
_entity_poly.pdbx_seq_one_letter_code
_entity_poly.pdbx_strand_id
1 'polypeptide(L)'
;MEKKTIKLNDCRKQYTYDQDKACTPQKTIDHFMTRLEEANLDILEEVRRIDTGRLDIPVYFSVCGKDALKTIGTKKQMGKGSTPVQSRASACMELGERFSFFSFIKNSDNFVVGDYDAMIQAGYPVLDIEYLLASVHDDSHSPELLKELLTGLPMQWTWATNLSREEDVLVPFSWFYAINEFNGPAAGNTYEEAILQGVCEIIERHVCAVISRERL
;
A
#
# COMPACT_ATOMS: atom_id res chain seq x y z
N MET A 1 -2.97 0.41 20.22
CA MET A 1 -3.38 0.79 18.87
C MET A 1 -4.50 1.82 18.91
N GLU A 2 -4.31 2.98 18.28
CA GLU A 2 -5.32 4.03 18.11
C GLU A 2 -6.21 3.71 16.89
N LYS A 3 -7.54 3.91 17.01
CA LYS A 3 -8.45 3.76 15.86
C LYS A 3 -8.32 4.95 14.92
N LYS A 4 -7.98 4.69 13.66
CA LYS A 4 -7.90 5.69 12.60
C LYS A 4 -8.95 5.39 11.53
N THR A 5 -9.90 6.31 11.36
CA THR A 5 -10.95 6.23 10.35
C THR A 5 -10.55 7.09 9.15
N ILE A 6 -10.55 6.52 7.96
CA ILE A 6 -10.35 7.27 6.71
C ILE A 6 -11.70 7.80 6.23
N LYS A 7 -11.78 9.11 5.98
CA LYS A 7 -12.94 9.73 5.32
C LYS A 7 -12.50 10.36 4.02
N LEU A 8 -13.16 9.98 2.93
CA LEU A 8 -12.88 10.51 1.61
C LEU A 8 -13.52 11.89 1.44
N ASN A 9 -12.83 12.75 0.71
CA ASN A 9 -13.28 14.07 0.31
C ASN A 9 -13.25 14.20 -1.22
N ASP A 10 -13.82 15.28 -1.74
CA ASP A 10 -13.69 15.58 -3.16
C ASP A 10 -12.22 15.87 -3.52
N CYS A 11 -11.66 15.07 -4.44
CA CYS A 11 -10.31 15.25 -4.96
C CYS A 11 -10.35 15.39 -6.49
N ARG A 12 -10.41 16.65 -6.97
CA ARG A 12 -10.43 16.93 -8.41
C ARG A 12 -9.06 16.71 -9.04
N LYS A 13 -9.03 16.04 -10.18
CA LYS A 13 -7.82 15.88 -11.00
C LYS A 13 -7.43 17.24 -11.58
N GLN A 14 -6.21 17.70 -11.31
CA GLN A 14 -5.66 18.96 -11.82
C GLN A 14 -4.56 18.74 -12.86
N TYR A 15 -4.11 17.50 -13.02
CA TYR A 15 -3.16 17.08 -14.03
C TYR A 15 -3.68 15.81 -14.68
N THR A 16 -3.85 15.84 -16.01
CA THR A 16 -4.47 14.76 -16.80
C THR A 16 -3.72 14.53 -18.12
N TYR A 17 -2.46 15.00 -18.21
CA TYR A 17 -1.67 14.88 -19.44
C TYR A 17 -1.17 13.45 -19.65
N ASP A 18 -0.68 12.80 -18.59
CA ASP A 18 -0.24 11.40 -18.65
C ASP A 18 -0.86 10.52 -17.57
N GLN A 19 -0.84 10.97 -16.32
CA GLN A 19 -1.51 10.35 -15.20
C GLN A 19 -2.54 11.32 -14.62
N ASP A 20 -3.69 10.79 -14.20
CA ASP A 20 -4.74 11.58 -13.56
C ASP A 20 -4.42 11.83 -12.08
N LYS A 21 -3.81 12.98 -11.81
CA LYS A 21 -3.30 13.38 -10.48
C LYS A 21 -3.93 14.68 -9.96
N ALA A 22 -3.90 14.83 -8.63
CA ALA A 22 -4.43 15.99 -7.90
C ALA A 22 -3.58 17.24 -8.09
N CYS A 23 -2.30 17.10 -8.44
CA CYS A 23 -1.41 18.20 -8.78
C CYS A 23 -0.40 17.78 -9.85
N THR A 24 0.43 18.73 -10.31
CA THR A 24 1.45 18.44 -11.32
C THR A 24 2.58 17.56 -10.74
N PRO A 25 3.35 16.86 -11.59
CA PRO A 25 4.45 16.02 -11.11
C PRO A 25 5.54 16.83 -10.40
N GLN A 26 5.81 18.05 -10.85
CA GLN A 26 6.75 18.96 -10.18
C GLN A 26 6.26 19.33 -8.77
N LYS A 27 4.98 19.68 -8.61
CA LYS A 27 4.40 19.96 -7.28
C LYS A 27 4.47 18.74 -6.36
N THR A 28 4.23 17.55 -6.90
CA THR A 28 4.40 16.28 -6.15
C THR A 28 5.82 16.18 -5.59
N ILE A 29 6.85 16.42 -6.41
CA ILE A 29 8.25 16.37 -5.99
C ILE A 29 8.54 17.43 -4.93
N ASP A 30 8.10 18.67 -5.15
CA ASP A 30 8.33 19.77 -4.22
C ASP A 30 7.72 19.47 -2.86
N HIS A 31 6.45 19.02 -2.82
CA HIS A 31 5.78 18.60 -1.59
C HIS A 31 6.52 17.45 -0.90
N PHE A 32 6.94 16.44 -1.66
CA PHE A 32 7.69 15.31 -1.11
C PHE A 32 8.96 15.79 -0.42
N MET A 33 9.78 16.62 -1.07
CA MET A 33 11.01 17.16 -0.49
C MET A 33 10.74 17.99 0.77
N THR A 34 9.75 18.90 0.73
CA THR A 34 9.36 19.68 1.91
C THR A 34 8.95 18.79 3.07
N ARG A 35 8.19 17.70 2.83
CA ARG A 35 7.81 16.76 3.89
C ARG A 35 9.00 16.04 4.51
N LEU A 36 10.05 15.74 3.74
CA LEU A 36 11.24 15.09 4.28
C LEU A 36 12.00 16.03 5.21
N GLU A 37 12.11 17.29 4.81
CA GLU A 37 12.72 18.34 5.62
C GLU A 37 11.93 18.59 6.91
N GLU A 38 10.61 18.75 6.81
CA GLU A 38 9.71 18.94 7.97
C GLU A 38 9.76 17.77 8.96
N ALA A 39 9.80 16.54 8.44
CA ALA A 39 9.86 15.33 9.27
C ALA A 39 11.28 15.03 9.78
N ASN A 40 12.30 15.76 9.30
CA ASN A 40 13.71 15.52 9.57
C ASN A 40 14.12 14.05 9.33
N LEU A 41 13.73 13.52 8.16
CA LEU A 41 13.99 12.13 7.77
C LEU A 41 15.00 12.03 6.63
N ASP A 42 16.00 11.16 6.77
CA ASP A 42 16.97 10.82 5.73
C ASP A 42 16.47 9.62 4.90
N ILE A 43 15.40 9.82 4.12
CA ILE A 43 14.84 8.74 3.27
C ILE A 43 15.33 8.78 1.82
N LEU A 44 15.74 9.94 1.30
CA LEU A 44 16.14 10.11 -0.10
C LEU A 44 17.54 10.72 -0.19
N GLU A 45 18.48 9.99 -0.79
CA GLU A 45 19.84 10.48 -1.05
C GLU A 45 19.90 11.24 -2.39
N GLU A 46 19.45 10.61 -3.48
CA GLU A 46 19.41 11.21 -4.81
C GLU A 46 18.29 10.61 -5.68
N VAL A 47 17.89 11.34 -6.73
CA VAL A 47 17.02 10.80 -7.79
C VAL A 47 17.72 10.94 -9.12
N ARG A 48 18.01 9.82 -9.79
CA ARG A 48 18.84 9.79 -11.01
C ARG A 48 18.16 9.06 -12.16
N ARG A 49 18.36 9.55 -13.39
CA ARG A 49 17.90 8.89 -14.62
C ARG A 49 18.82 7.70 -14.95
N ILE A 50 18.26 6.57 -15.36
CA ILE A 50 19.01 5.31 -15.58
C ILE A 50 18.74 4.60 -16.91
N ASP A 51 17.83 5.11 -17.74
CA ASP A 51 17.67 4.58 -19.09
C ASP A 51 18.90 4.87 -19.97
N THR A 52 19.18 3.94 -20.89
CA THR A 52 20.32 4.01 -21.83
C THR A 52 19.99 4.75 -23.13
N GLY A 53 18.82 5.40 -23.21
CA GLY A 53 18.33 6.05 -24.43
C GLY A 53 17.85 5.10 -25.54
N ARG A 54 17.93 3.76 -25.35
CA ARG A 54 17.54 2.77 -26.38
C ARG A 54 16.10 2.94 -26.88
N LEU A 55 15.17 3.25 -25.98
CA LEU A 55 13.75 3.47 -26.28
C LEU A 55 13.32 4.92 -26.05
N ASP A 56 14.23 5.77 -25.56
CA ASP A 56 13.96 7.13 -25.06
C ASP A 56 12.75 7.23 -24.09
N ILE A 57 12.52 6.16 -23.31
CA ILE A 57 11.51 6.12 -22.26
C ILE A 57 12.19 6.49 -20.93
N PRO A 58 11.77 7.56 -20.24
CA PRO A 58 12.45 8.01 -19.03
C PRO A 58 12.27 7.02 -17.87
N VAL A 59 13.37 6.54 -17.31
CA VAL A 59 13.37 5.70 -16.10
C VAL A 59 14.28 6.31 -15.05
N TYR A 60 13.78 6.43 -13.82
CA TYR A 60 14.53 7.02 -12.70
C TYR A 60 14.68 6.04 -11.55
N PHE A 61 15.76 6.16 -10.79
CA PHE A 61 15.89 5.57 -9.46
C PHE A 61 15.83 6.66 -8.40
N SER A 62 15.14 6.40 -7.30
CA SER A 62 15.38 7.08 -6.03
C SER A 62 16.33 6.20 -5.22
N VAL A 63 17.44 6.78 -4.77
CA VAL A 63 18.42 6.12 -3.91
C VAL A 63 18.03 6.35 -2.46
N CYS A 64 17.92 5.26 -1.70
CA CYS A 64 17.48 5.30 -0.31
C CYS A 64 18.53 6.00 0.57
N GLY A 65 18.10 7.02 1.30
CA GLY A 65 18.83 7.57 2.45
C GLY A 65 18.93 6.56 3.60
N LYS A 66 19.59 6.95 4.70
CA LYS A 66 19.90 6.03 5.81
C LYS A 66 18.65 5.46 6.49
N ASP A 67 17.63 6.27 6.69
CA ASP A 67 16.39 5.86 7.36
C ASP A 67 15.59 4.91 6.46
N ALA A 68 15.54 5.21 5.16
CA ALA A 68 14.92 4.33 4.18
C ALA A 68 15.65 2.99 4.06
N LEU A 69 16.98 2.98 4.04
CA LEU A 69 17.75 1.74 3.98
C LEU A 69 17.51 0.86 5.21
N LYS A 70 17.50 1.45 6.41
CA LYS A 70 17.23 0.73 7.67
C LYS A 70 15.80 0.17 7.71
N THR A 71 14.85 0.90 7.13
CA THR A 71 13.43 0.57 7.23
C THR A 71 12.97 -0.38 6.12
N ILE A 72 13.37 -0.14 4.87
CA ILE A 72 12.94 -0.89 3.70
C ILE A 72 13.88 -2.08 3.42
N GLY A 73 15.18 -1.94 3.73
CA GLY A 73 16.20 -2.97 3.48
C GLY A 73 16.76 -2.98 2.06
N THR A 74 16.15 -2.25 1.12
CA THR A 74 16.64 -2.10 -0.27
C THR A 74 17.33 -0.76 -0.48
N LYS A 75 18.27 -0.70 -1.44
CA LYS A 75 19.06 0.51 -1.72
C LYS A 75 18.38 1.55 -2.62
N LYS A 76 17.32 1.17 -3.34
CA LYS A 76 16.69 2.04 -4.35
C LYS A 76 15.26 1.63 -4.68
N GLN A 77 14.46 2.58 -5.15
CA GLN A 77 13.15 2.36 -5.79
C GLN A 77 13.17 2.85 -7.25
N MET A 78 12.18 2.44 -8.05
CA MET A 78 12.12 2.75 -9.48
C MET A 78 10.91 3.63 -9.81
N GLY A 79 11.13 4.65 -10.64
CA GLY A 79 10.09 5.53 -11.13
C GLY A 79 9.91 5.44 -12.63
N LYS A 80 8.65 5.36 -13.06
CA LYS A 80 8.24 5.31 -14.47
C LYS A 80 7.19 6.37 -14.77
N GLY A 81 7.17 6.84 -16.00
CA GLY A 81 6.32 7.94 -16.44
C GLY A 81 6.53 8.26 -17.91
N SER A 82 5.58 8.99 -18.50
CA SER A 82 5.67 9.39 -19.92
C SER A 82 6.64 10.56 -20.12
N THR A 83 6.94 11.31 -19.06
CA THR A 83 7.87 12.45 -19.06
C THR A 83 8.94 12.27 -17.99
N PRO A 84 10.12 12.89 -18.14
CA PRO A 84 11.18 12.82 -17.13
C PRO A 84 10.72 13.29 -15.74
N VAL A 85 9.91 14.35 -15.67
CA VAL A 85 9.39 14.88 -14.40
C VAL A 85 8.40 13.90 -13.75
N GLN A 86 7.57 13.22 -14.55
CA GLN A 86 6.67 12.19 -14.03
C GLN A 86 7.44 10.97 -13.52
N SER A 87 8.43 10.49 -14.28
CA SER A 87 9.26 9.36 -13.83
C SER A 87 10.01 9.69 -12.54
N ARG A 88 10.49 10.92 -12.39
CA ARG A 88 11.10 11.40 -11.15
C ARG A 88 10.09 11.42 -9.99
N ALA A 89 8.88 11.96 -10.21
CA ALA A 89 7.83 11.98 -9.20
C ALA A 89 7.44 10.54 -8.77
N SER A 90 7.29 9.62 -9.73
CA SER A 90 7.02 8.21 -9.46
C SER A 90 8.12 7.56 -8.60
N ALA A 91 9.39 7.84 -8.86
CA ALA A 91 10.49 7.30 -8.04
C ALA A 91 10.45 7.82 -6.59
N CYS A 92 10.13 9.09 -6.40
CA CYS A 92 9.96 9.67 -5.06
C CYS A 92 8.77 9.05 -4.33
N MET A 93 7.62 8.93 -5.00
CA MET A 93 6.40 8.44 -4.36
C MET A 93 6.45 6.94 -4.06
N GLU A 94 7.11 6.12 -4.89
CA GLU A 94 7.37 4.71 -4.56
C GLU A 94 8.28 4.58 -3.32
N LEU A 95 9.30 5.44 -3.19
CA LEU A 95 10.11 5.50 -1.97
C LEU A 95 9.29 5.89 -0.74
N GLY A 96 8.42 6.89 -0.86
CA GLY A 96 7.51 7.30 0.20
C GLY A 96 6.56 6.17 0.62
N GLU A 97 5.92 5.51 -0.34
CA GLU A 97 5.06 4.34 -0.14
C GLU A 97 5.77 3.25 0.64
N ARG A 98 6.95 2.82 0.15
CA ARG A 98 7.71 1.72 0.76
C ARG A 98 8.17 2.08 2.15
N PHE A 99 8.67 3.30 2.34
CA PHE A 99 9.08 3.77 3.66
C PHE A 99 7.90 3.77 4.64
N SER A 100 6.76 4.34 4.26
CA SER A 100 5.56 4.39 5.09
C SER A 100 5.02 2.99 5.42
N PHE A 101 4.94 2.10 4.42
CA PHE A 101 4.44 0.74 4.60
C PHE A 101 5.31 -0.08 5.55
N PHE A 102 6.63 -0.11 5.34
CA PHE A 102 7.53 -0.86 6.22
C PHE A 102 7.68 -0.21 7.60
N SER A 103 7.58 1.12 7.71
CA SER A 103 7.48 1.79 9.02
C SER A 103 6.23 1.35 9.77
N PHE A 104 5.09 1.23 9.08
CA PHE A 104 3.83 0.79 9.66
C PHE A 104 3.94 -0.65 10.19
N ILE A 105 4.45 -1.58 9.38
CA ILE A 105 4.61 -3.00 9.75
C ILE A 105 5.54 -3.18 10.95
N LYS A 106 6.65 -2.43 10.99
CA LYS A 106 7.67 -2.56 12.04
C LYS A 106 7.27 -1.94 13.38
N ASN A 107 6.19 -1.14 13.41
CA ASN A 107 5.70 -0.53 14.63
C ASN A 107 4.61 -1.40 15.27
N SER A 108 4.93 -2.07 16.37
CA SER A 108 4.00 -2.93 17.13
C SER A 108 2.77 -2.19 17.66
N ASP A 109 2.86 -0.86 17.87
CA ASP A 109 1.75 -0.06 18.39
C ASP A 109 0.59 0.07 17.40
N ASN A 110 0.85 -0.21 16.11
CA ASN A 110 -0.15 -0.27 15.04
C ASN A 110 -0.97 -1.57 15.05
N PHE A 111 -0.68 -2.50 15.96
CA PHE A 111 -1.32 -3.81 15.98
C PHE A 111 -1.86 -4.17 17.37
N VAL A 112 -2.92 -4.97 17.36
CA VAL A 112 -3.34 -5.81 18.49
C VAL A 112 -3.09 -7.25 18.09
N VAL A 113 -2.65 -8.09 19.03
CA VAL A 113 -2.32 -9.50 18.75
C VAL A 113 -3.28 -10.43 19.48
N GLY A 114 -3.81 -11.41 18.76
CA GLY A 114 -4.56 -12.53 19.31
C GLY A 114 -5.19 -13.36 18.20
N ASP A 115 -5.78 -14.48 18.55
CA ASP A 115 -6.51 -15.31 17.59
C ASP A 115 -7.88 -14.69 17.25
N TYR A 116 -8.58 -15.32 16.31
CA TYR A 116 -9.88 -14.83 15.81
C TYR A 116 -10.93 -14.73 16.92
N ASP A 117 -11.02 -15.75 17.77
CA ASP A 117 -12.01 -15.79 18.86
C ASP A 117 -11.71 -14.78 19.97
N ALA A 118 -10.44 -14.59 20.33
CA ALA A 118 -10.02 -13.59 21.31
C ALA A 118 -10.40 -12.18 20.85
N MET A 119 -10.26 -11.87 19.55
CA MET A 119 -10.65 -10.57 19.02
C MET A 119 -12.17 -10.34 19.08
N ILE A 120 -12.96 -11.37 18.77
CA ILE A 120 -14.43 -11.30 18.91
C ILE A 120 -14.83 -11.13 20.38
N GLN A 121 -14.26 -11.93 21.28
CA GLN A 121 -14.56 -11.87 22.72
C GLN A 121 -14.19 -10.52 23.34
N ALA A 122 -13.13 -9.87 22.83
CA ALA A 122 -12.74 -8.52 23.20
C ALA A 122 -13.69 -7.43 22.66
N GLY A 123 -14.69 -7.79 21.83
CA GLY A 123 -15.70 -6.89 21.30
C GLY A 123 -15.26 -6.09 20.08
N TYR A 124 -14.19 -6.51 19.38
CA TYR A 124 -13.77 -5.84 18.16
C TYR A 124 -14.68 -6.18 16.97
N PRO A 125 -14.93 -5.23 16.04
CA PRO A 125 -15.60 -5.50 14.78
C PRO A 125 -14.60 -6.17 13.81
N VAL A 126 -14.35 -7.46 13.99
CA VAL A 126 -13.42 -8.20 13.14
C VAL A 126 -13.95 -8.36 11.72
N LEU A 127 -13.05 -8.40 10.74
CA LEU A 127 -13.38 -8.75 9.37
C LEU A 127 -13.96 -10.17 9.33
N ASP A 128 -15.07 -10.34 8.62
CA ASP A 128 -15.77 -11.61 8.57
C ASP A 128 -14.90 -12.73 8.01
N ILE A 129 -15.05 -13.94 8.55
CA ILE A 129 -14.12 -15.05 8.29
C ILE A 129 -14.22 -15.56 6.85
N GLU A 130 -15.37 -15.36 6.21
CA GLU A 130 -15.62 -15.64 4.80
C GLU A 130 -14.66 -14.86 3.89
N TYR A 131 -14.21 -13.67 4.29
CA TYR A 131 -13.20 -12.93 3.52
C TYR A 131 -11.83 -13.62 3.56
N LEU A 132 -11.50 -14.35 4.63
CA LEU A 132 -10.23 -15.10 4.71
C LEU A 132 -10.28 -16.31 3.77
N LEU A 133 -11.39 -17.05 3.72
CA LEU A 133 -11.61 -18.12 2.72
C LEU A 133 -11.53 -17.56 1.29
N ALA A 134 -12.24 -16.47 1.03
CA ALA A 134 -12.25 -15.84 -0.29
C ALA A 134 -10.85 -15.36 -0.73
N SER A 135 -10.03 -14.90 0.22
CA SER A 135 -8.67 -14.41 -0.07
C SER A 135 -7.70 -15.48 -0.60
N VAL A 136 -8.01 -16.76 -0.35
CA VAL A 136 -7.24 -17.91 -0.83
C VAL A 136 -8.01 -18.74 -1.86
N HIS A 137 -9.14 -18.23 -2.34
CA HIS A 137 -10.05 -18.93 -3.27
C HIS A 137 -10.53 -20.29 -2.77
N ASP A 138 -10.75 -20.44 -1.46
CA ASP A 138 -11.30 -21.67 -0.89
C ASP A 138 -12.83 -21.63 -0.94
N ASP A 139 -13.40 -22.43 -1.85
CA ASP A 139 -14.84 -22.65 -2.00
C ASP A 139 -15.29 -24.01 -1.45
N SER A 140 -14.35 -24.76 -0.85
CA SER A 140 -14.53 -26.16 -0.47
C SER A 140 -14.74 -26.35 1.04
N HIS A 141 -14.20 -25.44 1.85
CA HIS A 141 -14.29 -25.50 3.31
C HIS A 141 -15.27 -24.47 3.86
N SER A 142 -15.85 -24.79 5.02
CA SER A 142 -16.83 -23.92 5.67
C SER A 142 -16.17 -22.88 6.60
N PRO A 143 -16.86 -21.74 6.86
CA PRO A 143 -16.44 -20.76 7.86
C PRO A 143 -16.13 -21.38 9.24
N GLU A 144 -16.93 -22.37 9.66
CA GLU A 144 -16.76 -23.05 10.95
C GLU A 144 -15.46 -23.83 11.02
N LEU A 145 -15.10 -24.53 9.93
CA LEU A 145 -13.84 -25.27 9.87
C LEU A 145 -12.65 -24.31 9.90
N LEU A 146 -12.68 -23.21 9.14
CA LEU A 146 -11.60 -22.23 9.19
C LEU A 146 -11.48 -21.62 10.59
N LYS A 147 -12.60 -21.36 11.27
CA LYS A 147 -12.61 -20.85 12.63
C LYS A 147 -11.93 -21.81 13.62
N GLU A 148 -12.20 -23.11 13.49
CA GLU A 148 -11.52 -24.15 14.27
C GLU A 148 -10.01 -24.16 13.99
N LEU A 149 -9.61 -24.08 12.72
CA LEU A 149 -8.20 -24.05 12.32
C LEU A 149 -7.44 -22.82 12.82
N LEU A 150 -8.13 -21.68 12.95
CA LEU A 150 -7.55 -20.43 13.48
C LEU A 150 -7.51 -20.39 15.01
N THR A 151 -8.11 -21.36 15.71
CA THR A 151 -8.14 -21.37 17.18
C THR A 151 -6.73 -21.44 17.75
N GLY A 152 -6.37 -20.50 18.62
CA GLY A 152 -5.04 -20.42 19.23
C GLY A 152 -3.94 -19.91 18.30
N LEU A 153 -4.24 -19.56 17.04
CA LEU A 153 -3.27 -18.98 16.11
C LEU A 153 -3.24 -17.44 16.25
N PRO A 154 -2.22 -16.85 16.88
CA PRO A 154 -2.16 -15.41 17.05
C PRO A 154 -1.93 -14.72 15.70
N MET A 155 -2.76 -13.73 15.40
CA MET A 155 -2.61 -12.86 14.23
C MET A 155 -2.37 -11.42 14.69
N GLN A 156 -1.70 -10.64 13.83
CA GLN A 156 -1.60 -9.19 14.00
C GLN A 156 -2.82 -8.54 13.36
N TRP A 157 -3.56 -7.78 14.15
CA TRP A 157 -4.79 -7.11 13.76
C TRP A 157 -4.59 -5.61 13.72
N THR A 158 -5.12 -4.95 12.69
CA THR A 158 -5.07 -3.49 12.59
C THR A 158 -6.40 -2.91 12.12
N TRP A 159 -6.64 -1.64 12.44
CA TRP A 159 -7.82 -0.93 11.97
C TRP A 159 -7.73 -0.63 10.48
N ALA A 160 -8.83 -0.88 9.77
CA ALA A 160 -9.06 -0.45 8.40
C ALA A 160 -10.45 0.16 8.28
N THR A 161 -10.68 0.94 7.22
CA THR A 161 -12.00 1.48 6.90
C THR A 161 -12.57 0.76 5.68
N ASN A 162 -13.75 0.18 5.81
CA ASN A 162 -14.52 -0.33 4.68
C ASN A 162 -15.19 0.86 3.97
N LEU A 163 -14.68 1.22 2.79
CA LEU A 163 -15.13 2.42 2.08
C LEU A 163 -16.57 2.31 1.55
N SER A 164 -17.06 1.11 1.23
CA SER A 164 -18.42 0.91 0.71
C SER A 164 -19.49 1.00 1.80
N ARG A 165 -19.12 0.62 3.03
CA ARG A 165 -20.01 0.62 4.20
C ARG A 165 -19.76 1.79 5.15
N GLU A 166 -18.70 2.55 4.91
CA GLU A 166 -18.22 3.67 5.76
C GLU A 166 -18.05 3.28 7.24
N GLU A 167 -17.54 2.07 7.48
CA GLU A 167 -17.34 1.54 8.83
C GLU A 167 -15.88 1.14 9.07
N ASP A 168 -15.47 1.20 10.34
CA ASP A 168 -14.16 0.70 10.74
C ASP A 168 -14.26 -0.79 11.10
N VAL A 169 -13.31 -1.56 10.59
CA VAL A 169 -13.20 -3.00 10.78
C VAL A 169 -11.77 -3.37 11.17
N LEU A 170 -11.63 -4.41 11.98
CA LEU A 170 -10.33 -4.97 12.34
C LEU A 170 -9.93 -6.04 11.33
N VAL A 171 -8.84 -5.82 10.61
CA VAL A 171 -8.34 -6.74 9.57
C VAL A 171 -7.17 -7.54 10.13
N PRO A 172 -7.12 -8.87 9.91
CA PRO A 172 -5.97 -9.69 10.29
C PRO A 172 -4.82 -9.43 9.33
N PHE A 173 -4.08 -8.34 9.56
CA PHE A 173 -2.99 -7.87 8.72
C PHE A 173 -1.99 -8.98 8.38
N SER A 174 -1.56 -9.78 9.38
CA SER A 174 -0.58 -10.84 9.16
C SER A 174 -1.05 -11.92 8.18
N TRP A 175 -2.36 -12.20 8.13
CA TRP A 175 -2.94 -13.14 7.17
C TRP A 175 -2.81 -12.60 5.74
N PHE A 176 -3.29 -11.37 5.51
CA PHE A 176 -3.26 -10.77 4.18
C PHE A 176 -1.85 -10.45 3.70
N TYR A 177 -0.96 -10.04 4.60
CA TYR A 177 0.44 -9.80 4.28
C TYR A 177 1.16 -11.08 3.84
N ALA A 178 0.87 -12.22 4.47
CA ALA A 178 1.46 -13.50 4.09
C ALA A 178 1.05 -13.95 2.66
N ILE A 179 -0.09 -13.50 2.16
CA ILE A 179 -0.62 -13.87 0.83
C ILE A 179 -0.21 -12.84 -0.23
N ASN A 180 -0.31 -11.54 0.10
CA ASN A 180 -0.23 -10.45 -0.88
C ASN A 180 1.07 -9.66 -0.84
N GLU A 181 1.86 -9.83 0.23
CA GLU A 181 3.04 -9.01 0.54
C GLU A 181 2.77 -7.50 0.38
N PHE A 182 3.22 -6.92 -0.73
CA PHE A 182 3.17 -5.49 -1.01
C PHE A 182 2.35 -5.15 -2.27
N ASN A 183 1.34 -5.97 -2.60
CA ASN A 183 0.34 -5.64 -3.61
C ASN A 183 -0.76 -4.75 -3.00
N GLY A 184 -0.90 -3.52 -3.49
CA GLY A 184 -1.93 -2.56 -3.05
C GLY A 184 -1.50 -1.39 -2.14
N PRO A 185 -0.36 -1.41 -1.40
CA PRO A 185 0.20 -0.19 -0.84
C PRO A 185 0.42 0.86 -1.93
N ALA A 186 0.06 2.11 -1.64
CA ALA A 186 0.22 3.20 -2.58
C ALA A 186 0.47 4.52 -1.83
N ALA A 187 1.20 5.42 -2.48
CA ALA A 187 1.32 6.82 -2.06
C ALA A 187 0.72 7.75 -3.12
N GLY A 188 0.25 8.91 -2.67
CA GLY A 188 -0.37 9.92 -3.52
C GLY A 188 -0.35 11.28 -2.86
N ASN A 189 -0.70 12.30 -3.63
CA ASN A 189 -0.80 13.69 -3.14
C ASN A 189 -1.95 13.89 -2.14
N THR A 190 -2.92 12.98 -2.14
CA THR A 190 -4.10 12.95 -1.26
C THR A 190 -4.40 11.50 -0.87
N TYR A 191 -5.21 11.28 0.17
CA TYR A 191 -5.67 9.94 0.52
C TYR A 191 -6.49 9.32 -0.60
N GLU A 192 -7.37 10.09 -1.24
CA GLU A 192 -8.22 9.65 -2.34
C GLU A 192 -7.39 9.21 -3.54
N GLU A 193 -6.34 9.95 -3.89
CA GLU A 193 -5.42 9.58 -4.97
C GLU A 193 -4.64 8.31 -4.64
N ALA A 194 -4.12 8.18 -3.42
CA ALA A 194 -3.38 7.00 -2.99
C ALA A 194 -4.28 5.76 -2.97
N ILE A 195 -5.48 5.86 -2.41
CA ILE A 195 -6.46 4.78 -2.35
C ILE A 195 -6.87 4.35 -3.76
N LEU A 196 -7.17 5.30 -4.65
CA LEU A 196 -7.51 4.97 -6.03
C LEU A 196 -6.36 4.24 -6.74
N GLN A 197 -5.11 4.72 -6.57
CA GLN A 197 -3.93 4.07 -7.13
C GLN A 197 -3.79 2.62 -6.62
N GLY A 198 -3.92 2.40 -5.30
CA GLY A 198 -3.82 1.07 -4.70
C GLY A 198 -4.92 0.12 -5.16
N VAL A 199 -6.17 0.60 -5.27
CA VAL A 199 -7.28 -0.19 -5.82
C VAL A 199 -7.04 -0.55 -7.29
N CYS A 200 -6.56 0.39 -8.11
CA CYS A 200 -6.21 0.11 -9.50
C CYS A 200 -5.09 -0.94 -9.61
N GLU A 201 -4.09 -0.90 -8.72
CA GLU A 201 -3.03 -1.93 -8.68
C GLU A 201 -3.59 -3.31 -8.35
N ILE A 202 -4.49 -3.41 -7.36
CA ILE A 202 -5.14 -4.67 -7.00
C ILE A 202 -5.92 -5.23 -8.21
N ILE A 203 -6.67 -4.39 -8.92
CA ILE A 203 -7.39 -4.78 -10.13
C ILE A 203 -6.42 -5.22 -11.23
N GLU A 204 -5.34 -4.47 -11.47
CA GLU A 204 -4.28 -4.83 -12.44
C GLU A 204 -3.75 -6.23 -12.15
N ARG A 205 -3.32 -6.49 -10.91
CA ARG A 205 -2.72 -7.76 -10.51
C ARG A 205 -3.72 -8.92 -10.58
N HIS A 206 -4.97 -8.69 -10.17
CA HIS A 206 -6.03 -9.67 -10.31
C HIS A 206 -6.26 -10.05 -11.78
N VAL A 207 -6.45 -9.06 -12.65
CA VAL A 207 -6.69 -9.31 -14.08
C VAL A 207 -5.50 -10.01 -14.73
N CYS A 208 -4.26 -9.62 -14.41
CA CYS A 208 -3.07 -10.32 -14.87
C CYS A 208 -3.06 -11.80 -14.45
N ALA A 209 -3.43 -12.10 -13.19
CA ALA A 209 -3.50 -13.47 -12.68
C ALA A 209 -4.57 -14.29 -13.41
N VAL A 210 -5.76 -13.72 -13.64
CA VAL A 210 -6.84 -14.36 -14.39
C VAL A 210 -6.41 -14.64 -15.83
N ILE A 211 -5.92 -13.65 -16.56
CA ILE A 211 -5.46 -13.82 -17.95
C ILE A 211 -4.38 -14.91 -18.03
N SER A 212 -3.41 -14.89 -17.11
CA SER A 212 -2.34 -15.89 -17.08
C SER A 212 -2.85 -17.30 -16.80
N ARG A 213 -3.81 -17.44 -15.88
CA ARG A 213 -4.41 -18.73 -15.51
C ARG A 213 -5.26 -19.30 -16.63
N GLU A 214 -6.13 -18.47 -17.21
CA GLU A 214 -7.09 -18.86 -18.25
C GLU A 214 -6.49 -18.89 -19.66
N ARG A 215 -5.26 -18.38 -19.84
CA ARG A 215 -4.54 -18.31 -21.12
C ARG A 215 -5.32 -17.58 -22.22
N LEU A 216 -5.87 -16.41 -21.86
CA LEU A 216 -6.59 -15.52 -22.78
C LEU A 216 -5.64 -14.73 -23.71
#